data_AF-A0A377PGS0-F1
#
_entry.id   AF-A0A377PGS0-F1
#
_cell.length_a   1.000
_cell.length_b   1.000
_cell.length_c   1.000
_cell.angle_alpha   90.00
_cell.angle_beta   90.00
_cell.angle_gamma   90.00
#
_symmetry.space_group_name_H-M   'P 1'
#
loop_
_entity.id
_entity.type
_entity.pdbx_description
1 polymer ?
#
loop_
_entity_poly.entity_id
_entity_poly.type
_entity_poly.pdbx_seq_one_letter_code
_entity_poly.pdbx_strand_id
1 'polypeptide(L)'
;MYARVDQDQPHPTVPKWSIKKWVGLPDETRPLILCEYAHAMGNSLGGFDRYWQAFRKYPRLQGGFVWDWVDQALTKVDEQGEAYWAYGGDFGDTPNDRQFCLNGLVFPDRTPHPALFEAQRAQQFFQFRLVEQNPLSVEITSEYLFRTSDNEQLFWNVAQDGDILAAGCIDLNLLAETSQHIVLGNMPESISSGERWLNVEVRQREATPWSDEHHRCAWDQWRLAQPLALTMASEACGTMPRLETSGDEHCVIWQDQRWQFSRQTGLLEQWWQGDKATLLTPLQDNFTRAPLDNDIGVSEVARIDPNAWVERWKKAGMYALDVQLLQCAADVVSQGIQITTEHAYHSQQAVLFISRKTYLVDHQGKLHITVAVDVGHGMPAPARIGLSCQVAEVTSDVTWLGLGPHENYPDRQLAAQYGRWTLPLSELHTPYIFPSENGLRCHTRQLEFGRWQWQGNFHFGLSRFSQKQLMETSHQHRLHEEQGVWVNIDGFHMGVGGDDSWSPSVSPDFLLSDTHYRYSLVWFADRPASVG
;
A
#
# COMPACT_ATOMS: atom_id res chain seq x y z
N MET A 1 -12.88 13.58 21.48
CA MET A 1 -12.43 12.17 21.39
C MET A 1 -12.96 11.58 20.09
N TYR A 2 -12.06 11.15 19.20
CA TYR A 2 -12.35 10.54 17.89
C TYR A 2 -13.37 11.33 17.04
N ALA A 3 -13.27 12.65 17.03
CA ALA A 3 -14.07 13.48 16.13
C ALA A 3 -13.39 13.52 14.76
N ARG A 4 -14.12 13.20 13.69
CA ARG A 4 -13.55 13.10 12.33
C ARG A 4 -13.25 14.47 11.75
N VAL A 5 -12.39 14.50 10.74
CA VAL A 5 -11.98 15.76 10.09
C VAL A 5 -13.16 16.46 9.41
N ASP A 6 -13.93 15.69 8.63
CA ASP A 6 -14.96 16.23 7.72
C ASP A 6 -16.36 15.61 7.91
N GLN A 7 -16.50 14.61 8.80
CA GLN A 7 -17.73 13.87 8.97
C GLN A 7 -18.29 13.99 10.39
N ASP A 8 -19.57 14.36 10.49
CA ASP A 8 -20.30 14.31 11.76
C ASP A 8 -20.62 12.85 12.12
N GLN A 9 -20.45 12.51 13.39
CA GLN A 9 -20.95 11.26 13.97
C GLN A 9 -22.13 11.62 14.90
N PRO A 10 -23.37 11.57 14.40
CA PRO A 10 -24.54 11.83 15.22
C PRO A 10 -24.67 10.72 16.26
N HIS A 11 -24.58 11.08 17.55
CA HIS A 11 -24.83 10.18 18.67
C HIS A 11 -26.00 10.73 19.49
N PRO A 12 -26.94 9.88 19.96
CA PRO A 12 -28.15 10.34 20.65
C PRO A 12 -27.89 11.20 21.90
N THR A 13 -26.79 10.95 22.61
CA THR A 13 -26.45 11.67 23.85
C THR A 13 -25.48 12.84 23.65
N VAL A 14 -24.45 12.67 22.82
CA VAL A 14 -23.42 13.70 22.58
C VAL A 14 -23.01 13.66 21.11
N PRO A 15 -23.57 14.54 20.25
CA PRO A 15 -23.17 14.56 18.84
C PRO A 15 -21.68 14.91 18.74
N LYS A 16 -20.91 14.09 18.02
CA LYS A 16 -19.52 14.41 17.69
C LYS A 16 -19.51 15.07 16.33
N TRP A 17 -19.45 16.39 16.32
CA TRP A 17 -19.31 17.16 15.08
C TRP A 17 -17.93 16.92 14.47
N SER A 18 -17.83 17.08 13.16
CA SER A 18 -16.53 17.17 12.52
C SER A 18 -15.72 18.32 13.13
N ILE A 19 -14.40 18.16 13.29
CA ILE A 19 -13.59 19.15 14.01
C ILE A 19 -13.69 20.55 13.38
N LYS A 20 -13.79 20.62 12.04
CA LYS A 20 -13.95 21.86 11.28
C LYS A 20 -15.30 22.54 11.57
N LYS A 21 -16.39 21.75 11.65
CA LYS A 21 -17.71 22.26 12.00
C LYS A 21 -17.76 22.69 13.46
N TRP A 22 -17.18 21.90 14.35
CA TRP A 22 -17.24 22.11 15.79
C TRP A 22 -16.68 23.48 16.19
N VAL A 23 -15.49 23.85 15.68
CA VAL A 23 -14.92 25.18 15.94
C VAL A 23 -15.67 26.32 15.26
N GLY A 24 -16.54 26.04 14.29
CA GLY A 24 -17.38 27.01 13.61
C GLY A 24 -18.81 27.13 14.15
N LEU A 25 -19.16 26.41 15.22
CA LEU A 25 -20.52 26.48 15.79
C LEU A 25 -20.79 27.86 16.42
N PRO A 26 -22.05 28.35 16.38
CA PRO A 26 -22.44 29.57 17.08
C PRO A 26 -22.04 29.52 18.55
N ASP A 27 -21.53 30.64 19.06
CA ASP A 27 -21.09 30.85 20.46
C ASP A 27 -19.93 29.95 20.95
N GLU A 28 -19.40 29.07 20.10
CA GLU A 28 -18.24 28.24 20.42
C GLU A 28 -16.95 29.02 20.15
N THR A 29 -16.24 29.40 21.22
CA THR A 29 -15.01 30.24 21.17
C THR A 29 -13.76 29.53 21.67
N ARG A 30 -13.87 28.32 22.22
CA ARG A 30 -12.75 27.59 22.84
C ARG A 30 -11.80 27.00 21.79
N PRO A 31 -10.51 26.82 22.11
CA PRO A 31 -9.69 25.93 21.31
C PRO A 31 -10.22 24.50 21.38
N LEU A 32 -9.97 23.72 20.34
CA LEU A 32 -10.28 22.30 20.28
C LEU A 32 -8.96 21.53 20.16
N ILE A 33 -8.71 20.69 21.14
CA ILE A 33 -7.61 19.73 21.19
C ILE A 33 -8.23 18.36 21.43
N LEU A 34 -7.97 17.41 20.54
CA LEU A 34 -8.54 16.07 20.66
C LEU A 34 -7.77 15.32 21.75
N CYS A 35 -8.44 14.96 22.85
CA CYS A 35 -7.83 14.12 23.89
C CYS A 35 -7.39 12.75 23.36
N GLU A 36 -8.06 12.26 22.30
CA GLU A 36 -7.74 11.04 21.55
C GLU A 36 -8.25 11.24 20.11
N TYR A 37 -7.44 10.87 19.11
CA TYR A 37 -7.79 10.77 17.68
C TYR A 37 -6.88 9.74 16.99
N ALA A 38 -7.21 9.37 15.75
CA ALA A 38 -6.41 8.47 14.92
C ALA A 38 -6.01 7.18 15.67
N HIS A 39 -6.99 6.30 15.88
CA HIS A 39 -6.82 5.05 16.62
C HIS A 39 -5.87 4.10 15.88
N ALA A 40 -4.67 3.86 16.41
CA ALA A 40 -3.57 3.18 15.72
C ALA A 40 -3.57 1.64 15.88
N MET A 41 -4.74 1.03 16.05
CA MET A 41 -4.92 -0.41 16.24
C MET A 41 -4.57 -1.22 15.00
N GLY A 42 -3.54 -2.07 15.11
CA GLY A 42 -3.04 -2.90 14.01
C GLY A 42 -2.65 -2.07 12.78
N ASN A 43 -3.10 -2.49 11.60
CA ASN A 43 -2.86 -1.76 10.36
C ASN A 43 -3.86 -0.59 10.20
N SER A 44 -3.52 0.57 10.75
CA SER A 44 -4.43 1.73 10.87
C SER A 44 -3.75 3.06 10.48
N LEU A 45 -4.20 4.19 11.03
CA LEU A 45 -3.70 5.55 10.78
C LEU A 45 -3.97 6.11 9.37
N GLY A 46 -4.95 5.54 8.66
CA GLY A 46 -5.45 6.09 7.41
C GLY A 46 -6.16 7.43 7.61
N GLY A 47 -5.87 8.40 6.73
CA GLY A 47 -6.40 9.76 6.78
C GLY A 47 -5.74 10.68 7.82
N PHE A 48 -4.60 10.27 8.40
CA PHE A 48 -3.89 11.05 9.41
C PHE A 48 -3.45 12.43 8.91
N ASP A 49 -3.00 12.50 7.67
CA ASP A 49 -2.61 13.74 6.99
C ASP A 49 -3.73 14.79 6.97
N ARG A 50 -4.99 14.37 6.85
CA ARG A 50 -6.16 15.27 6.85
C ARG A 50 -6.34 15.99 8.19
N TYR A 51 -6.04 15.33 9.31
CA TYR A 51 -6.05 16.01 10.62
C TYR A 51 -4.99 17.09 10.66
N TRP A 52 -3.76 16.78 10.23
CA TRP A 52 -2.66 17.73 10.24
C TRP A 52 -2.86 18.91 9.29
N GLN A 53 -3.45 18.69 8.12
CA GLN A 53 -3.90 19.76 7.24
C GLN A 53 -4.94 20.66 7.92
N ALA A 54 -5.88 20.08 8.67
CA ALA A 54 -6.87 20.86 9.42
C ALA A 54 -6.24 21.62 10.59
N PHE A 55 -5.33 21.00 11.36
CA PHE A 55 -4.62 21.64 12.46
C PHE A 55 -3.82 22.86 12.00
N ARG A 56 -3.10 22.74 10.87
CA ARG A 56 -2.35 23.87 10.29
C ARG A 56 -3.27 24.96 9.72
N LYS A 57 -4.44 24.59 9.17
CA LYS A 57 -5.35 25.54 8.52
C LYS A 57 -6.20 26.36 9.50
N TYR A 58 -6.59 25.79 10.65
CA TYR A 58 -7.53 26.42 11.57
C TYR A 58 -6.85 26.74 12.91
N PRO A 59 -6.64 28.03 13.27
CA PRO A 59 -5.88 28.40 14.48
C PRO A 59 -6.41 27.83 15.80
N ARG A 60 -7.72 27.58 15.89
CA ARG A 60 -8.36 27.00 17.08
C ARG A 60 -8.28 25.47 17.15
N LEU A 61 -7.86 24.80 16.07
CA LEU A 61 -7.58 23.37 16.07
C LEU A 61 -6.11 23.16 16.43
N GLN A 62 -5.82 23.10 17.73
CA GLN A 62 -4.44 23.07 18.25
C GLN A 62 -3.88 21.65 18.40
N GLY A 63 -4.28 20.73 17.52
CA GLY A 63 -3.80 19.35 17.50
C GLY A 63 -4.62 18.37 18.35
N GLY A 64 -3.94 17.34 18.82
CA GLY A 64 -4.53 16.28 19.62
C GLY A 64 -3.52 15.20 19.98
N PHE A 65 -3.98 14.17 20.71
CA PHE A 65 -3.18 13.05 21.15
C PHE A 65 -3.60 11.78 20.39
N VAL A 66 -2.65 11.15 19.70
CA VAL A 66 -2.88 9.87 19.00
C VAL A 66 -3.17 8.80 20.04
N TRP A 67 -4.12 7.90 19.75
CA TRP A 67 -4.36 6.73 20.59
C TRP A 67 -3.80 5.47 19.93
N ASP A 68 -2.74 4.86 20.45
CA ASP A 68 -1.86 5.33 21.53
C ASP A 68 -0.38 5.03 21.22
N TRP A 69 0.48 5.06 22.23
CA TRP A 69 1.92 4.91 22.01
C TRP A 69 2.33 3.47 21.74
N VAL A 70 1.95 2.52 22.61
CA VAL A 70 2.54 1.18 22.64
C VAL A 70 1.47 0.11 22.84
N ASP A 71 1.59 -0.97 22.08
CA ASP A 71 0.75 -2.15 22.26
C ASP A 71 0.88 -2.73 23.67
N GLN A 72 -0.26 -2.99 24.31
CA GLN A 72 -0.33 -3.51 25.68
C GLN A 72 -0.38 -5.05 25.69
N ALA A 73 0.43 -5.68 24.84
CA ALA A 73 0.59 -7.13 24.82
C ALA A 73 1.55 -7.58 25.93
N LEU A 74 1.32 -8.79 26.47
CA LEU A 74 2.17 -9.38 27.48
C LEU A 74 2.94 -10.58 26.91
N THR A 75 4.20 -10.74 27.28
CA THR A 75 4.97 -11.92 26.86
C THR A 75 4.44 -13.17 27.56
N LYS A 76 4.15 -14.20 26.77
CA LYS A 76 3.84 -15.56 27.23
C LYS A 76 4.74 -16.54 26.48
N VAL A 77 4.93 -17.72 27.07
CA VAL A 77 5.73 -18.80 26.46
C VAL A 77 4.79 -19.91 26.05
N ASP A 78 4.96 -20.42 24.83
CA ASP A 78 4.18 -21.54 24.32
C ASP A 78 4.66 -22.91 24.86
N GLU A 79 4.06 -24.00 24.39
CA GLU A 79 4.41 -25.36 24.83
C GLU A 79 5.81 -25.79 24.37
N GLN A 80 6.35 -25.14 23.34
CA GLN A 80 7.65 -25.40 22.73
C GLN A 80 8.78 -24.58 23.39
N GLY A 81 8.43 -23.60 24.23
CA GLY A 81 9.39 -22.74 24.93
C GLY A 81 9.64 -21.41 24.22
N GLU A 82 8.90 -21.09 23.16
CA GLU A 82 9.07 -19.86 22.39
C GLU A 82 8.21 -18.73 22.98
N ALA A 83 8.82 -17.54 23.06
CA ALA A 83 8.15 -16.36 23.57
C ALA A 83 7.26 -15.73 22.50
N TYR A 84 6.04 -15.34 22.87
CA TYR A 84 5.11 -14.64 22.01
C TYR A 84 4.36 -13.53 22.76
N TRP A 85 3.79 -12.58 22.01
CA TRP A 85 2.94 -11.53 22.55
C TRP A 85 1.48 -12.00 22.63
N ALA A 86 0.96 -12.05 23.85
CA ALA A 86 -0.39 -12.43 24.21
C ALA A 86 -1.27 -11.20 24.46
N TYR A 87 -2.57 -11.33 24.20
CA TYR A 87 -3.58 -10.28 24.43
C TYR A 87 -4.80 -10.84 25.20
N GLY A 88 -5.88 -10.07 25.31
CA GLY A 88 -7.06 -10.45 26.11
C GLY A 88 -7.58 -11.86 25.81
N GLY A 89 -7.84 -12.64 26.86
CA GLY A 89 -8.28 -14.03 26.80
C GLY A 89 -7.16 -15.08 26.86
N ASP A 90 -5.91 -14.73 26.52
CA ASP A 90 -4.79 -15.69 26.54
C ASP A 90 -4.38 -16.14 27.94
N PHE A 91 -4.84 -15.43 28.98
CA PHE A 91 -4.57 -15.77 30.38
C PHE A 91 -5.78 -16.44 31.05
N GLY A 92 -6.81 -16.81 30.27
CA GLY A 92 -8.06 -17.39 30.77
C GLY A 92 -9.02 -16.35 31.36
N ASP A 93 -8.74 -15.07 31.17
CA ASP A 93 -9.56 -13.94 31.61
C ASP A 93 -10.89 -13.86 30.84
N THR A 94 -11.98 -13.69 31.58
CA THR A 94 -13.33 -13.54 31.04
C THR A 94 -14.21 -12.64 31.94
N PRO A 95 -14.94 -11.65 31.38
CA PRO A 95 -14.91 -11.23 29.98
C PRO A 95 -13.55 -10.60 29.61
N ASN A 96 -13.25 -10.56 28.30
CA ASN A 96 -12.09 -9.87 27.74
C ASN A 96 -12.47 -9.24 26.39
N ASP A 97 -11.70 -8.24 25.97
CA ASP A 97 -11.88 -7.50 24.70
C ASP A 97 -10.80 -7.84 23.66
N ARG A 98 -10.20 -9.04 23.75
CA ARG A 98 -9.19 -9.57 22.82
C ARG A 98 -8.05 -8.57 22.48
N GLN A 99 -7.81 -8.32 21.19
CA GLN A 99 -6.73 -7.48 20.70
C GLN A 99 -6.99 -5.97 20.80
N PHE A 100 -8.11 -5.54 21.40
CA PHE A 100 -8.43 -4.12 21.62
C PHE A 100 -7.42 -3.40 22.55
N CYS A 101 -6.47 -4.13 23.15
CA CYS A 101 -5.34 -3.59 23.89
C CYS A 101 -4.09 -3.29 23.00
N LEU A 102 -4.15 -3.55 21.69
CA LEU A 102 -3.04 -3.43 20.75
C LEU A 102 -3.25 -2.21 19.83
N ASN A 103 -3.09 -1.01 20.38
CA ASN A 103 -3.40 0.27 19.72
C ASN A 103 -2.18 1.15 19.44
N GLY A 104 -0.98 0.60 19.56
CA GLY A 104 0.25 1.37 19.57
C GLY A 104 0.72 1.84 18.20
N LEU A 105 1.43 2.97 18.18
CA LEU A 105 2.35 3.30 17.08
C LEU A 105 3.61 2.44 17.09
N VAL A 106 3.89 1.75 18.21
CA VAL A 106 5.01 0.81 18.35
C VAL A 106 4.56 -0.50 19.00
N PHE A 107 5.25 -1.58 18.64
CA PHE A 107 5.14 -2.90 19.26
C PHE A 107 5.55 -2.87 20.75
N PRO A 108 5.26 -3.93 21.53
CA PRO A 108 5.60 -3.99 22.96
C PRO A 108 7.09 -3.84 23.26
N ASP A 109 7.98 -4.16 22.33
CA ASP A 109 9.44 -3.99 22.43
C ASP A 109 9.94 -2.62 21.95
N ARG A 110 9.03 -1.73 21.54
CA ARG A 110 9.25 -0.39 20.96
C ARG A 110 9.76 -0.39 19.52
N THR A 111 9.77 -1.55 18.85
CA THR A 111 9.94 -1.62 17.40
C THR A 111 8.77 -0.88 16.74
N PRO A 112 9.01 0.00 15.74
CA PRO A 112 7.96 0.85 15.19
C PRO A 112 6.98 0.08 14.30
N HIS A 113 5.68 0.42 14.39
CA HIS A 113 4.74 0.11 13.32
C HIS A 113 4.99 1.04 12.12
N PRO A 114 4.61 0.64 10.90
CA PRO A 114 4.68 1.51 9.72
C PRO A 114 3.95 2.86 9.92
N ALA A 115 2.86 2.85 10.70
CA ALA A 115 2.09 4.04 11.05
C ALA A 115 2.91 5.13 11.77
N LEU A 116 3.97 4.78 12.50
CA LEU A 116 4.83 5.76 13.18
C LEU A 116 5.51 6.71 12.18
N PHE A 117 5.90 6.22 11.00
CA PHE A 117 6.55 7.05 10.00
C PHE A 117 5.57 8.06 9.39
N GLU A 118 4.30 7.68 9.22
CA GLU A 118 3.23 8.60 8.81
C GLU A 118 3.02 9.69 9.86
N ALA A 119 3.01 9.30 11.14
CA ALA A 119 2.91 10.25 12.24
C ALA A 119 4.09 11.24 12.25
N GLN A 120 5.32 10.73 12.14
CA GLN A 120 6.55 11.52 12.08
C GLN A 120 6.51 12.55 10.94
N ARG A 121 6.12 12.11 9.73
CA ARG A 121 6.03 12.98 8.55
C ARG A 121 5.02 14.09 8.71
N ALA A 122 3.81 13.76 9.19
CA ALA A 122 2.75 14.74 9.33
C ALA A 122 3.06 15.75 10.45
N GLN A 123 3.76 15.32 11.51
CA GLN A 123 4.15 16.10 12.69
C GLN A 123 5.40 16.96 12.52
N GLN A 124 6.11 16.87 11.39
CA GLN A 124 7.38 17.59 11.22
C GLN A 124 7.22 19.11 11.33
N PHE A 125 8.24 19.78 11.87
CA PHE A 125 8.24 21.22 12.15
C PHE A 125 8.75 22.09 10.99
N PHE A 126 9.13 21.49 9.87
CA PHE A 126 9.51 22.22 8.66
C PHE A 126 8.51 21.91 7.55
N GLN A 127 7.82 22.94 7.07
CA GLN A 127 6.95 22.84 5.90
C GLN A 127 7.71 23.26 4.66
N PHE A 128 7.38 22.64 3.54
CA PHE A 128 8.04 22.93 2.27
C PHE A 128 7.03 23.26 1.19
N ARG A 129 7.43 24.13 0.27
CA ARG A 129 6.66 24.44 -0.93
C ARG A 129 7.62 24.53 -2.11
N LEU A 130 7.35 23.77 -3.17
CA LEU A 130 8.01 23.98 -4.45
C LEU A 130 7.53 25.32 -5.05
N VAL A 131 8.45 26.26 -5.27
CA VAL A 131 8.12 27.63 -5.72
C VAL A 131 8.25 27.74 -7.23
N GLU A 132 9.41 27.37 -7.77
CA GLU A 132 9.70 27.38 -9.21
C GLU A 132 10.50 26.12 -9.58
N GLN A 133 10.39 25.68 -10.84
CA GLN A 133 11.21 24.58 -11.38
C GLN A 133 12.37 25.07 -12.25
N ASN A 134 12.39 26.35 -12.62
CA ASN A 134 13.45 26.95 -13.40
C ASN A 134 13.60 28.47 -13.10
N PRO A 135 14.60 28.87 -12.28
CA PRO A 135 15.50 27.99 -11.54
C PRO A 135 14.75 27.15 -10.50
N LEU A 136 15.24 25.95 -10.20
CA LEU A 136 14.60 25.08 -9.23
C LEU A 136 14.70 25.72 -7.84
N SER A 137 13.58 26.02 -7.20
CA SER A 137 13.57 26.69 -5.91
C SER A 137 12.46 26.22 -4.98
N VAL A 138 12.78 26.19 -3.69
CA VAL A 138 11.88 25.76 -2.63
C VAL A 138 11.78 26.84 -1.57
N GLU A 139 10.60 26.95 -0.97
CA GLU A 139 10.37 27.70 0.25
C GLU A 139 10.29 26.71 1.41
N ILE A 140 11.05 26.96 2.46
CA ILE A 140 10.99 26.23 3.72
C ILE A 140 10.45 27.16 4.79
N THR A 141 9.51 26.69 5.60
CA THR A 141 8.88 27.43 6.69
C THR A 141 9.06 26.68 8.00
N SER A 142 9.54 27.37 9.03
CA SER A 142 9.65 26.83 10.39
C SER A 142 8.32 26.95 11.13
N GLU A 143 7.81 25.84 11.66
CA GLU A 143 6.67 25.79 12.59
C GLU A 143 7.12 25.79 14.07
N TYR A 144 8.43 25.92 14.34
CA TYR A 144 8.89 26.18 15.71
C TYR A 144 8.39 27.54 16.19
N LEU A 145 8.02 27.61 17.47
CA LEU A 145 7.49 28.83 18.10
C LEU A 145 8.57 29.65 18.83
N PHE A 146 9.71 29.05 19.18
CA PHE A 146 10.71 29.68 20.07
C PHE A 146 12.15 29.60 19.60
N ARG A 147 12.54 28.52 18.91
CA ARG A 147 13.93 28.27 18.54
C ARG A 147 14.22 28.65 17.10
N THR A 148 15.48 28.98 16.85
CA THR A 148 16.05 29.09 15.51
C THR A 148 16.47 27.70 15.04
N SER A 149 16.53 27.49 13.73
CA SER A 149 17.08 26.28 13.12
C SER A 149 18.62 26.32 13.08
N ASP A 150 19.24 26.31 14.25
CA ASP A 150 20.68 26.43 14.49
C ASP A 150 21.46 25.11 14.46
N ASN A 151 20.74 23.99 14.36
CA ASN A 151 21.30 22.65 14.26
C ASN A 151 20.79 21.91 13.01
N GLU A 152 20.20 22.61 12.05
CA GLU A 152 19.52 21.98 10.92
C GLU A 152 20.20 22.28 9.58
N GLN A 153 20.29 21.27 8.73
CA GLN A 153 20.77 21.36 7.36
C GLN A 153 19.71 20.80 6.40
N LEU A 154 19.43 21.54 5.33
CA LEU A 154 18.62 21.08 4.21
C LEU A 154 19.49 20.27 3.25
N PHE A 155 19.18 18.99 3.12
CA PHE A 155 19.68 18.13 2.06
C PHE A 155 18.63 18.08 0.95
N TRP A 156 19.08 18.19 -0.29
CA TRP A 156 18.23 18.00 -1.46
C TRP A 156 18.91 17.11 -2.48
N ASN A 157 18.11 16.35 -3.21
CA ASN A 157 18.56 15.66 -4.40
C ASN A 157 17.45 15.62 -5.44
N VAL A 158 17.84 15.55 -6.70
CA VAL A 158 16.92 15.21 -7.79
C VAL A 158 17.31 13.86 -8.33
N ALA A 159 16.35 12.94 -8.27
CA ALA A 159 16.51 11.58 -8.76
C ALA A 159 15.65 11.38 -10.02
N GLN A 160 16.14 10.59 -10.96
CA GLN A 160 15.36 10.09 -12.10
C GLN A 160 15.21 8.60 -11.97
N ASP A 161 13.96 8.15 -11.83
CA ASP A 161 13.62 6.76 -11.53
C ASP A 161 14.50 6.19 -10.41
N GLY A 162 14.87 6.95 -9.38
CA GLY A 162 15.75 6.51 -8.27
C GLY A 162 17.24 6.80 -8.43
N ASP A 163 17.74 7.13 -9.63
CA ASP A 163 19.15 7.47 -9.84
C ASP A 163 19.40 8.97 -9.58
N ILE A 164 20.30 9.30 -8.65
CA ILE A 164 20.58 10.70 -8.26
C ILE A 164 21.32 11.42 -9.40
N LEU A 165 20.71 12.48 -9.92
CA LEU A 165 21.27 13.35 -10.97
C LEU A 165 22.01 14.55 -10.41
N ALA A 166 21.49 15.11 -9.32
CA ALA A 166 22.05 16.28 -8.65
C ALA A 166 21.71 16.22 -7.17
N ALA A 167 22.59 16.75 -6.32
CA ALA A 167 22.36 16.85 -4.89
C ALA A 167 23.10 18.05 -4.29
N GLY A 168 22.67 18.48 -3.11
CA GLY A 168 23.34 19.53 -2.37
C GLY A 168 22.90 19.59 -0.91
N CYS A 169 23.61 20.39 -0.14
CA CYS A 169 23.37 20.64 1.27
C CYS A 169 23.46 22.14 1.55
N ILE A 170 22.55 22.67 2.37
CA ILE A 170 22.45 24.09 2.70
C ILE A 170 22.18 24.21 4.21
N ASP A 171 23.02 24.98 4.91
CA ASP A 171 22.78 25.29 6.32
C ASP A 171 21.52 26.14 6.47
N LEU A 172 20.66 25.75 7.40
CA LEU A 172 19.47 26.53 7.73
C LEU A 172 19.79 27.51 8.86
N ASN A 173 19.07 28.63 8.86
CA ASN A 173 19.12 29.64 9.94
C ASN A 173 17.81 30.44 9.97
N LEU A 174 16.68 29.72 9.93
CA LEU A 174 15.34 30.29 10.08
C LEU A 174 15.02 30.55 11.54
N LEU A 175 14.52 31.75 11.83
CA LEU A 175 13.88 32.06 13.10
C LEU A 175 12.54 31.31 13.22
N ALA A 176 12.02 31.21 14.44
CA ALA A 176 10.67 30.71 14.70
C ALA A 176 9.62 31.40 13.80
N GLU A 177 8.70 30.60 13.23
CA GLU A 177 7.60 31.07 12.39
C GLU A 177 8.00 31.85 11.12
N THR A 178 9.26 31.74 10.67
CA THR A 178 9.74 32.40 9.44
C THR A 178 9.91 31.42 8.28
N SER A 179 9.92 31.98 7.07
CA SER A 179 10.17 31.26 5.82
C SER A 179 11.46 31.73 5.15
N GLN A 180 12.14 30.82 4.45
CA GLN A 180 13.32 31.09 3.65
C GLN A 180 13.11 30.55 2.24
N HIS A 181 13.37 31.39 1.23
CA HIS A 181 13.41 30.98 -0.17
C HIS A 181 14.82 30.53 -0.54
N ILE A 182 14.93 29.34 -1.12
CA ILE A 182 16.19 28.69 -1.43
C ILE A 182 16.18 28.28 -2.90
N VAL A 183 17.11 28.85 -3.66
CA VAL A 183 17.40 28.42 -5.04
C VAL A 183 18.32 27.20 -4.97
N LEU A 184 17.86 26.08 -5.51
CA LEU A 184 18.63 24.85 -5.61
C LEU A 184 19.58 24.95 -6.81
N GLY A 185 20.67 24.18 -6.78
CA GLY A 185 21.75 24.26 -7.77
C GLY A 185 21.29 24.01 -9.21
N ASN A 186 22.15 24.35 -10.18
CA ASN A 186 21.86 24.13 -11.59
C ASN A 186 21.63 22.65 -11.91
N MET A 187 20.56 22.38 -12.64
CA MET A 187 20.13 21.03 -13.00
C MET A 187 20.80 20.57 -14.29
N PRO A 188 21.35 19.33 -14.35
CA PRO A 188 21.81 18.78 -15.61
C PRO A 188 20.62 18.59 -16.57
N GLU A 189 20.82 18.91 -17.85
CA GLU A 189 19.90 18.46 -18.89
C GLU A 189 19.91 16.93 -18.89
N SER A 190 18.81 16.27 -18.52
CA SER A 190 18.74 14.81 -18.66
C SER A 190 18.27 14.43 -20.06
N ILE A 191 18.93 13.38 -20.56
CA ILE A 191 18.83 12.87 -21.93
C ILE A 191 17.95 11.61 -21.97
N SER A 192 17.54 11.07 -20.81
CA SER A 192 16.79 9.81 -20.68
C SER A 192 15.31 10.01 -20.37
N SER A 193 14.49 9.06 -20.79
CA SER A 193 13.09 8.89 -20.35
C SER A 193 13.05 8.41 -18.90
N GLY A 194 12.11 8.92 -18.09
CA GLY A 194 11.94 8.51 -16.69
C GLY A 194 11.35 9.63 -15.84
N GLU A 195 10.70 9.29 -14.72
CA GLU A 195 10.09 10.28 -13.83
C GLU A 195 11.15 10.93 -12.94
N ARG A 196 11.26 12.26 -13.00
CA ARG A 196 12.14 13.04 -12.11
C ARG A 196 11.42 13.49 -10.86
N TRP A 197 12.10 13.35 -9.74
CA TRP A 197 11.61 13.71 -8.42
C TRP A 197 12.63 14.56 -7.68
N LEU A 198 12.19 15.70 -7.16
CA LEU A 198 12.94 16.47 -6.16
C LEU A 198 12.62 15.89 -4.78
N ASN A 199 13.67 15.47 -4.09
CA ASN A 199 13.66 15.10 -2.68
C ASN A 199 14.27 16.22 -1.86
N VAL A 200 13.63 16.57 -0.76
CA VAL A 200 14.21 17.44 0.27
C VAL A 200 14.07 16.79 1.63
N GLU A 201 15.05 17.02 2.50
CA GLU A 201 14.99 16.60 3.88
C GLU A 201 15.83 17.52 4.76
N VAL A 202 15.40 17.67 6.01
CA VAL A 202 16.13 18.39 7.03
C VAL A 202 16.72 17.37 7.98
N ARG A 203 18.03 17.46 8.19
CA ARG A 203 18.77 16.65 9.14
C ARG A 203 19.44 17.53 10.18
N GLN A 204 19.54 17.01 11.40
CA GLN A 204 20.28 17.66 12.47
C GLN A 204 21.79 17.48 12.26
N ARG A 205 22.61 18.52 12.40
CA ARG A 205 24.06 18.41 12.21
C ARG A 205 24.70 17.63 13.36
N GLU A 206 24.34 17.99 14.58
CA GLU A 206 24.92 17.47 15.81
C GLU A 206 23.88 16.66 16.60
N ALA A 207 24.35 15.66 17.32
CA ALA A 207 23.53 14.88 18.24
C ALA A 207 22.92 15.77 19.34
N THR A 208 21.72 15.40 19.79
CA THR A 208 21.03 16.03 20.92
C THR A 208 20.80 15.00 22.02
N PRO A 209 20.27 15.38 23.20
CA PRO A 209 19.90 14.40 24.23
C PRO A 209 18.84 13.37 23.80
N TRP A 210 18.16 13.56 22.66
CA TRP A 210 17.07 12.70 22.19
C TRP A 210 17.28 12.18 20.75
N SER A 211 18.32 12.60 20.05
CA SER A 211 18.60 12.20 18.67
C SER A 211 20.09 12.07 18.40
N ASP A 212 20.43 11.12 17.53
CA ASP A 212 21.79 10.99 17.00
C ASP A 212 22.15 12.13 16.06
N GLU A 213 23.44 12.27 15.74
CA GLU A 213 23.88 13.16 14.66
C GLU A 213 23.24 12.75 13.33
N HIS A 214 23.00 13.71 12.44
CA HIS A 214 22.33 13.49 11.15
C HIS A 214 20.89 12.95 11.24
N HIS A 215 20.25 13.02 12.41
CA HIS A 215 18.85 12.65 12.57
C HIS A 215 17.94 13.42 11.60
N ARG A 216 17.18 12.69 10.79
CA ARG A 216 16.22 13.23 9.83
C ARG A 216 14.93 13.65 10.55
N CYS A 217 14.65 14.95 10.59
CA CYS A 217 13.51 15.50 11.32
C CYS A 217 12.37 16.02 10.43
N ALA A 218 12.59 16.18 9.12
CA ALA A 218 11.54 16.57 8.16
C ALA A 218 11.92 16.15 6.75
N TRP A 219 10.94 15.88 5.89
CA TRP A 219 11.17 15.65 4.47
C TRP A 219 9.97 15.97 3.61
N ASP A 220 10.19 16.06 2.30
CA ASP A 220 9.13 16.16 1.31
C ASP A 220 9.62 15.76 -0.09
N GLN A 221 8.68 15.59 -1.02
CA GLN A 221 8.98 15.16 -2.37
C GLN A 221 8.01 15.77 -3.40
N TRP A 222 8.53 16.18 -4.56
CA TRP A 222 7.72 16.60 -5.70
C TRP A 222 8.17 15.96 -7.00
N ARG A 223 7.21 15.52 -7.80
CA ARG A 223 7.43 15.17 -9.19
C ARG A 223 7.72 16.44 -9.99
N LEU A 224 8.84 16.45 -10.70
CA LEU A 224 9.23 17.55 -11.58
C LEU A 224 8.58 17.40 -12.96
N ALA A 225 8.31 18.53 -13.60
CA ALA A 225 7.74 18.57 -14.94
C ALA A 225 8.77 18.08 -15.96
N GLN A 226 8.35 17.14 -16.79
CA GLN A 226 9.14 16.66 -17.92
C GLN A 226 8.23 16.49 -19.13
N PRO A 227 8.72 16.79 -20.35
CA PRO A 227 8.04 16.39 -21.57
C PRO A 227 7.83 14.88 -21.59
N LEU A 228 6.70 14.43 -22.13
CA LEU A 228 6.50 13.01 -22.40
C LEU A 228 7.57 12.55 -23.39
N ALA A 229 8.35 11.54 -22.99
CA ALA A 229 9.25 10.87 -23.91
C ALA A 229 8.40 10.01 -24.87
N LEU A 230 8.66 10.13 -26.16
CA LEU A 230 8.16 9.16 -27.12
C LEU A 230 8.90 7.85 -26.88
N THR A 231 8.24 6.88 -26.27
CA THR A 231 8.69 5.49 -26.37
C THR A 231 8.47 5.10 -27.82
N MET A 232 9.52 5.14 -28.65
CA MET A 232 9.44 4.51 -29.95
C MET A 232 9.13 3.04 -29.69
N ALA A 233 7.97 2.58 -30.16
CA ALA A 233 7.73 1.16 -30.25
C ALA A 233 8.90 0.59 -31.06
N SER A 234 9.77 -0.19 -30.41
CA SER A 234 10.66 -1.05 -31.17
C SER A 234 9.77 -1.78 -32.16
N GLU A 235 10.12 -1.80 -33.44
CA GLU A 235 9.52 -2.77 -34.36
C GLU A 235 9.52 -4.13 -33.67
N ALA A 236 8.48 -4.94 -33.92
CA ALA A 236 8.34 -6.28 -33.35
C ALA A 236 9.55 -7.15 -33.74
N CYS A 237 10.64 -6.95 -33.00
CA CYS A 237 11.92 -7.60 -33.16
C CYS A 237 11.94 -8.71 -32.13
N GLY A 238 11.89 -9.94 -32.62
CA GLY A 238 11.74 -11.10 -31.78
C GLY A 238 11.16 -12.29 -32.54
N THR A 239 10.83 -13.33 -31.79
CA THR A 239 10.27 -14.57 -32.34
C THR A 239 8.77 -14.58 -32.08
N MET A 240 7.96 -14.84 -33.10
CA MET A 240 6.51 -15.02 -32.93
C MET A 240 6.24 -16.21 -31.99
N PRO A 241 5.49 -16.04 -30.89
CA PRO A 241 5.09 -17.16 -30.06
C PRO A 241 4.20 -18.14 -30.84
N ARG A 242 4.27 -19.42 -30.45
CA ARG A 242 3.42 -20.48 -31.00
C ARG A 242 2.25 -20.74 -30.06
N LEU A 243 1.05 -20.83 -30.61
CA LEU A 243 -0.12 -21.33 -29.90
C LEU A 243 -0.29 -22.82 -30.15
N GLU A 244 -0.42 -23.60 -29.09
CA GLU A 244 -0.83 -25.00 -29.09
C GLU A 244 -2.12 -25.12 -28.30
N THR A 245 -3.12 -25.80 -28.87
CA THR A 245 -4.39 -26.07 -28.18
C THR A 245 -4.61 -27.56 -28.16
N SER A 246 -4.69 -28.13 -26.95
CA SER A 246 -4.84 -29.57 -26.74
C SER A 246 -5.84 -29.83 -25.64
N GLY A 247 -6.90 -30.58 -25.93
CA GLY A 247 -7.95 -30.90 -24.96
C GLY A 247 -8.50 -29.64 -24.29
N ASP A 248 -8.28 -29.54 -22.99
CA ASP A 248 -8.78 -28.46 -22.13
C ASP A 248 -7.76 -27.34 -21.89
N GLU A 249 -6.72 -27.21 -22.73
CA GLU A 249 -5.65 -26.23 -22.52
C GLU A 249 -5.35 -25.39 -23.76
N HIS A 250 -5.00 -24.12 -23.52
CA HIS A 250 -4.28 -23.26 -24.45
C HIS A 250 -2.87 -23.04 -23.92
N CYS A 251 -1.87 -23.54 -24.66
CA CYS A 251 -0.46 -23.34 -24.37
C CYS A 251 0.12 -22.30 -25.33
N VAL A 252 0.64 -21.20 -24.79
CA VAL A 252 1.45 -20.24 -25.54
C VAL A 252 2.92 -20.55 -25.30
N ILE A 253 3.70 -20.77 -26.35
CA ILE A 253 5.10 -21.18 -26.27
C ILE A 253 5.96 -20.12 -26.94
N TRP A 254 6.97 -19.64 -26.23
CA TRP A 254 7.97 -18.73 -26.77
C TRP A 254 9.34 -19.16 -26.26
N GLN A 255 10.22 -19.60 -27.17
CA GLN A 255 11.53 -20.16 -26.82
C GLN A 255 11.39 -21.28 -25.75
N ASP A 256 12.02 -21.10 -24.58
CA ASP A 256 11.95 -22.02 -23.45
C ASP A 256 10.84 -21.68 -22.45
N GLN A 257 9.98 -20.72 -22.75
CA GLN A 257 8.85 -20.33 -21.90
C GLN A 257 7.54 -20.91 -22.42
N ARG A 258 6.69 -21.40 -21.52
CA ARG A 258 5.34 -21.89 -21.84
C ARG A 258 4.31 -21.42 -20.81
N TRP A 259 3.34 -20.63 -21.27
CA TRP A 259 2.17 -20.22 -20.50
C TRP A 259 1.01 -21.18 -20.78
N GLN A 260 0.50 -21.83 -19.73
CA GLN A 260 -0.56 -22.83 -19.82
C GLN A 260 -1.85 -22.27 -19.22
N PHE A 261 -2.83 -22.05 -20.08
CA PHE A 261 -4.17 -21.58 -19.70
C PHE A 261 -5.17 -22.74 -19.75
N SER A 262 -5.97 -22.90 -18.72
CA SER A 262 -7.06 -23.87 -18.73
C SER A 262 -8.30 -23.28 -19.39
N ARG A 263 -8.91 -24.06 -20.27
CA ARG A 263 -10.16 -23.73 -20.99
C ARG A 263 -11.39 -23.96 -20.14
N GLN A 264 -11.26 -24.70 -19.03
CA GLN A 264 -12.33 -24.94 -18.08
C GLN A 264 -12.42 -23.81 -17.04
N THR A 265 -11.27 -23.36 -16.51
CA THR A 265 -11.20 -22.31 -15.50
C THR A 265 -10.98 -20.93 -16.11
N GLY A 266 -10.37 -20.84 -17.30
CA GLY A 266 -9.95 -19.59 -17.92
C GLY A 266 -8.77 -18.92 -17.21
N LEU A 267 -8.05 -19.64 -16.33
CA LEU A 267 -6.93 -19.11 -15.57
C LEU A 267 -5.59 -19.48 -16.22
N LEU A 268 -4.57 -18.65 -16.01
CA LEU A 268 -3.18 -19.04 -16.23
C LEU A 268 -2.78 -19.97 -15.08
N GLU A 269 -2.81 -21.28 -15.33
CA GLU A 269 -2.57 -22.30 -14.30
C GLU A 269 -1.08 -22.55 -14.06
N GLN A 270 -0.26 -22.36 -15.09
CA GLN A 270 1.18 -22.59 -14.97
C GLN A 270 1.98 -21.73 -15.94
N TRP A 271 3.18 -21.35 -15.51
CA TRP A 271 4.24 -20.80 -16.35
C TRP A 271 5.46 -21.71 -16.21
N TRP A 272 5.88 -22.31 -17.32
CA TRP A 272 7.06 -23.16 -17.35
C TRP A 272 8.26 -22.40 -17.88
N GLN A 273 9.42 -22.57 -17.24
CA GLN A 273 10.72 -22.25 -17.81
C GLN A 273 11.48 -23.55 -18.07
N GLY A 274 11.62 -23.92 -19.34
CA GLY A 274 12.00 -25.28 -19.73
C GLY A 274 11.02 -26.28 -19.11
N ASP A 275 11.55 -27.24 -18.35
CA ASP A 275 10.74 -28.24 -17.64
C ASP A 275 10.40 -27.84 -16.19
N LYS A 276 10.78 -26.63 -15.74
CA LYS A 276 10.55 -26.15 -14.37
C LYS A 276 9.24 -25.38 -14.28
N ALA A 277 8.28 -25.90 -13.51
CA ALA A 277 7.09 -25.18 -13.10
C ALA A 277 7.46 -24.00 -12.18
N THR A 278 6.84 -22.84 -12.39
CA THR A 278 7.15 -21.64 -11.62
C THR A 278 5.99 -21.09 -10.80
N LEU A 279 4.76 -21.53 -11.05
CA LEU A 279 3.59 -21.20 -10.25
C LEU A 279 3.18 -22.40 -9.39
N LEU A 280 2.84 -22.12 -8.14
CA LEU A 280 2.24 -23.07 -7.20
C LEU A 280 0.72 -22.94 -7.16
N THR A 281 0.18 -21.76 -7.48
CA THR A 281 -1.25 -21.54 -7.70
C THR A 281 -1.49 -20.78 -9.01
N PRO A 282 -2.66 -20.95 -9.65
CA PRO A 282 -3.04 -20.16 -10.82
C PRO A 282 -3.08 -18.65 -10.52
N LEU A 283 -2.91 -17.84 -11.58
CA LEU A 283 -3.15 -16.40 -11.53
C LEU A 283 -4.65 -16.11 -11.61
N GLN A 284 -5.20 -15.50 -10.56
CA GLN A 284 -6.64 -15.27 -10.40
C GLN A 284 -6.95 -13.85 -9.93
N ASP A 285 -8.19 -13.37 -10.14
CA ASP A 285 -8.63 -12.12 -9.51
C ASP A 285 -8.61 -12.23 -7.98
N ASN A 286 -8.39 -11.10 -7.32
CA ASN A 286 -8.63 -10.95 -5.90
C ASN A 286 -9.44 -9.67 -5.64
N PHE A 287 -10.56 -9.81 -4.91
CA PHE A 287 -11.48 -8.71 -4.56
C PHE A 287 -11.56 -8.44 -3.05
N THR A 288 -10.82 -9.22 -2.26
CA THR A 288 -10.90 -9.22 -0.79
C THR A 288 -9.53 -9.03 -0.17
N ARG A 289 -9.49 -8.80 1.15
CA ARG A 289 -8.26 -8.81 1.94
C ARG A 289 -8.48 -9.58 3.23
N ALA A 290 -7.41 -10.02 3.87
CA ALA A 290 -7.48 -10.47 5.26
C ALA A 290 -7.90 -9.26 6.12
N PRO A 291 -9.04 -9.32 6.82
CA PRO A 291 -9.62 -8.15 7.49
C PRO A 291 -8.64 -7.47 8.45
N LEU A 292 -8.54 -6.15 8.36
CA LEU A 292 -7.83 -5.33 9.36
C LEU A 292 -8.68 -5.19 10.63
N ASP A 293 -8.09 -4.78 11.75
CA ASP A 293 -8.88 -4.45 12.95
C ASP A 293 -9.95 -3.38 12.66
N ASN A 294 -9.63 -2.39 11.81
CA ASN A 294 -10.60 -1.40 11.33
C ASN A 294 -11.73 -1.97 10.46
N ASP A 295 -11.50 -3.10 9.79
CA ASP A 295 -12.55 -3.78 9.01
C ASP A 295 -13.47 -4.61 9.91
N ILE A 296 -12.92 -5.14 11.01
CA ILE A 296 -13.60 -5.97 12.00
C ILE A 296 -14.46 -5.12 12.93
N GLY A 297 -13.94 -3.98 13.39
CA GLY A 297 -14.66 -3.15 14.33
C GLY A 297 -14.82 -3.82 15.69
N VAL A 298 -15.98 -3.60 16.31
CA VAL A 298 -16.44 -4.33 17.51
C VAL A 298 -17.20 -5.63 17.17
N SER A 299 -17.17 -6.07 15.91
CA SER A 299 -17.91 -7.27 15.50
C SER A 299 -17.29 -8.52 16.11
N GLU A 300 -18.10 -9.30 16.80
CA GLU A 300 -17.68 -10.56 17.42
C GLU A 300 -18.60 -11.71 17.04
N VAL A 301 -18.12 -12.95 17.17
CA VAL A 301 -18.93 -14.16 16.94
C VAL A 301 -20.22 -14.15 17.77
N ALA A 302 -20.15 -13.68 19.03
CA ALA A 302 -21.30 -13.62 19.92
C ALA A 302 -22.18 -12.36 19.70
N ARG A 303 -21.65 -11.32 19.06
CA ARG A 303 -22.32 -10.04 18.83
C ARG A 303 -21.82 -9.39 17.54
N ILE A 304 -22.41 -9.79 16.43
CA ILE A 304 -22.07 -9.30 15.10
C ILE A 304 -22.48 -7.82 14.97
N ASP A 305 -21.54 -6.96 14.53
CA ASP A 305 -21.89 -5.62 14.05
C ASP A 305 -22.13 -5.65 12.54
N PRO A 306 -23.39 -5.53 12.07
CA PRO A 306 -23.70 -5.58 10.64
C PRO A 306 -23.11 -4.40 9.85
N ASN A 307 -22.61 -3.36 10.53
CA ASN A 307 -22.03 -2.20 9.89
C ASN A 307 -20.53 -2.32 9.66
N ALA A 308 -19.83 -3.26 10.30
CA ALA A 308 -18.40 -3.51 10.07
C ALA A 308 -18.15 -3.94 8.61
N TRP A 309 -17.01 -3.55 8.03
CA TRP A 309 -16.70 -3.87 6.64
C TRP A 309 -16.63 -5.37 6.40
N VAL A 310 -15.99 -6.11 7.30
CA VAL A 310 -15.88 -7.57 7.20
C VAL A 310 -17.26 -8.24 7.16
N GLU A 311 -18.22 -7.75 7.95
CA GLU A 311 -19.57 -8.32 7.99
C GLU A 311 -20.39 -7.95 6.76
N ARG A 312 -20.18 -6.76 6.19
CA ARG A 312 -20.76 -6.38 4.89
C ARG A 312 -20.24 -7.29 3.78
N TRP A 313 -18.94 -7.54 3.73
CA TRP A 313 -18.31 -8.44 2.74
C TRP A 313 -18.77 -9.89 2.90
N LYS A 314 -18.82 -10.40 4.14
CA LYS A 314 -19.36 -11.73 4.46
C LYS A 314 -20.82 -11.86 4.04
N LYS A 315 -21.67 -10.87 4.38
CA LYS A 315 -23.09 -10.86 4.01
C LYS A 315 -23.29 -10.82 2.50
N ALA A 316 -22.45 -10.09 1.78
CA ALA A 316 -22.43 -10.09 0.32
C ALA A 316 -21.87 -11.39 -0.28
N GLY A 317 -21.17 -12.22 0.50
CA GLY A 317 -20.53 -13.46 0.06
C GLY A 317 -19.22 -13.26 -0.70
N MET A 318 -18.55 -12.12 -0.53
CA MET A 318 -17.31 -11.80 -1.25
C MET A 318 -16.14 -12.74 -0.92
N TYR A 319 -16.16 -13.38 0.26
CA TYR A 319 -15.16 -14.38 0.66
C TYR A 319 -15.42 -15.79 0.12
N ALA A 320 -16.56 -16.02 -0.53
CA ALA A 320 -16.98 -17.33 -1.05
C ALA A 320 -17.65 -17.18 -2.41
N LEU A 321 -16.97 -16.49 -3.33
CA LEU A 321 -17.47 -16.23 -4.68
C LEU A 321 -17.45 -17.50 -5.52
N ASP A 322 -18.58 -17.83 -6.14
CA ASP A 322 -18.66 -18.83 -7.18
C ASP A 322 -18.21 -18.19 -8.50
N VAL A 323 -17.23 -18.81 -9.17
CA VAL A 323 -16.68 -18.28 -10.42
C VAL A 323 -17.27 -19.02 -11.61
N GLN A 324 -17.91 -18.28 -12.51
CA GLN A 324 -18.38 -18.78 -13.79
C GLN A 324 -17.50 -18.24 -14.92
N LEU A 325 -16.82 -19.13 -15.64
CA LEU A 325 -16.18 -18.79 -16.90
C LEU A 325 -17.25 -18.52 -17.98
N LEU A 326 -17.26 -17.32 -18.55
CA LEU A 326 -18.15 -16.91 -19.63
C LEU A 326 -17.48 -17.05 -21.00
N GLN A 327 -16.19 -16.74 -21.09
CA GLN A 327 -15.42 -16.81 -22.31
C GLN A 327 -13.97 -17.21 -22.03
N CYS A 328 -13.40 -18.07 -22.88
CA CYS A 328 -11.97 -18.31 -23.00
C CYS A 328 -11.65 -18.54 -24.48
N ALA A 329 -10.92 -17.60 -25.09
CA ALA A 329 -10.58 -17.63 -26.51
C ALA A 329 -9.08 -17.34 -26.70
N ALA A 330 -8.50 -17.94 -27.74
CA ALA A 330 -7.09 -17.80 -28.09
C ALA A 330 -6.97 -17.40 -29.57
N ASP A 331 -6.30 -16.29 -29.84
CA ASP A 331 -6.18 -15.69 -31.16
C ASP A 331 -4.71 -15.38 -31.49
N VAL A 332 -4.32 -15.63 -32.74
CA VAL A 332 -3.03 -15.20 -33.28
C VAL A 332 -3.21 -13.78 -33.83
N VAL A 333 -2.50 -12.81 -33.27
CA VAL A 333 -2.55 -11.40 -33.68
C VAL A 333 -1.19 -10.94 -34.19
N SER A 334 -1.10 -9.77 -34.86
CA SER A 334 0.18 -9.32 -35.41
C SER A 334 1.24 -9.04 -34.33
N GLN A 335 0.80 -8.70 -33.12
CA GLN A 335 1.66 -8.41 -31.98
C GLN A 335 2.11 -9.65 -31.19
N GLY A 336 1.54 -10.83 -31.45
CA GLY A 336 1.83 -12.06 -30.68
C GLY A 336 0.63 -13.00 -30.55
N ILE A 337 0.52 -13.69 -29.42
CA ILE A 337 -0.62 -14.58 -29.13
C ILE A 337 -1.46 -13.98 -28.02
N GLN A 338 -2.76 -13.80 -28.28
CA GLN A 338 -3.71 -13.20 -27.35
C GLN A 338 -4.65 -14.27 -26.78
N ILE A 339 -4.74 -14.36 -25.46
CA ILE A 339 -5.77 -15.11 -24.74
C ILE A 339 -6.75 -14.10 -24.11
N THR A 340 -8.04 -14.27 -24.37
CA THR A 340 -9.11 -13.42 -23.80
C THR A 340 -10.00 -14.25 -22.90
N THR A 341 -10.22 -13.77 -21.67
CA THR A 341 -11.07 -14.46 -20.69
C THR A 341 -12.11 -13.51 -20.10
N GLU A 342 -13.29 -14.04 -19.82
CA GLU A 342 -14.34 -13.30 -19.11
C GLU A 342 -14.91 -14.20 -18.02
N HIS A 343 -14.93 -13.67 -16.80
CA HIS A 343 -15.38 -14.37 -15.60
C HIS A 343 -16.48 -13.56 -14.92
N ALA A 344 -17.58 -14.23 -14.55
CA ALA A 344 -18.57 -13.68 -13.63
C ALA A 344 -18.38 -14.28 -12.23
N TYR A 345 -18.35 -13.41 -11.23
CA TYR A 345 -18.20 -13.78 -9.82
C TYR A 345 -19.54 -13.62 -9.13
N HIS A 346 -20.08 -14.72 -8.62
CA HIS A 346 -21.43 -14.81 -8.09
C HIS A 346 -21.46 -15.03 -6.58
N SER A 347 -22.53 -14.56 -5.96
CA SER A 347 -22.92 -14.93 -4.60
C SER A 347 -24.44 -14.88 -4.51
N GLN A 348 -25.06 -15.93 -3.95
CA GLN A 348 -26.51 -16.01 -3.73
C GLN A 348 -27.35 -15.63 -4.97
N GLN A 349 -26.95 -16.12 -6.15
CA GLN A 349 -27.55 -15.85 -7.47
C GLN A 349 -27.35 -14.43 -8.03
N ALA A 350 -26.67 -13.52 -7.33
CA ALA A 350 -26.28 -12.21 -7.84
C ALA A 350 -24.86 -12.25 -8.43
N VAL A 351 -24.66 -11.59 -9.58
CA VAL A 351 -23.32 -11.31 -10.11
C VAL A 351 -22.78 -10.09 -9.37
N LEU A 352 -21.68 -10.26 -8.65
CA LEU A 352 -21.02 -9.17 -7.93
C LEU A 352 -19.95 -8.48 -8.79
N PHE A 353 -19.20 -9.27 -9.56
CA PHE A 353 -18.13 -8.76 -10.42
C PHE A 353 -18.15 -9.44 -11.78
N ILE A 354 -17.80 -8.70 -12.83
CA ILE A 354 -17.46 -9.27 -14.14
C ILE A 354 -16.03 -8.83 -14.47
N SER A 355 -15.12 -9.78 -14.59
CA SER A 355 -13.71 -9.52 -14.89
C SER A 355 -13.39 -9.96 -16.31
N ARG A 356 -12.93 -9.03 -17.14
CA ARG A 356 -12.49 -9.25 -18.52
C ARG A 356 -10.99 -9.08 -18.60
N LYS A 357 -10.30 -10.09 -19.09
CA LYS A 357 -8.83 -10.10 -19.18
C LYS A 357 -8.37 -10.34 -20.59
N THR A 358 -7.30 -9.67 -20.95
CA THR A 358 -6.55 -9.92 -22.16
C THR A 358 -5.11 -10.16 -21.79
N TYR A 359 -4.61 -11.35 -22.13
CA TYR A 359 -3.23 -11.78 -21.99
C TYR A 359 -2.59 -11.81 -23.36
N LEU A 360 -1.60 -10.96 -23.61
CA LEU A 360 -0.85 -10.95 -24.88
C LEU A 360 0.59 -11.33 -24.59
N VAL A 361 1.04 -12.47 -25.12
CA VAL A 361 2.47 -12.80 -25.16
C VAL A 361 3.03 -12.22 -26.44
N ASP A 362 3.98 -11.28 -26.33
CA ASP A 362 4.57 -10.59 -27.47
C ASP A 362 5.77 -11.34 -28.07
N HIS A 363 6.36 -10.76 -29.13
CA HIS A 363 7.54 -11.30 -29.82
C HIS A 363 8.80 -11.36 -28.96
N GLN A 364 8.81 -10.68 -27.82
CA GLN A 364 9.92 -10.62 -26.86
C GLN A 364 9.72 -11.57 -25.66
N GLY A 365 8.62 -12.33 -25.63
CA GLY A 365 8.29 -13.22 -24.52
C GLY A 365 7.78 -12.49 -23.28
N LYS A 366 7.25 -11.27 -23.44
CA LYS A 366 6.61 -10.52 -22.34
C LYS A 366 5.11 -10.79 -22.34
N LEU A 367 4.56 -11.05 -21.15
CA LEU A 367 3.12 -11.25 -20.95
C LEU A 367 2.48 -9.91 -20.55
N HIS A 368 1.77 -9.30 -21.49
CA HIS A 368 0.96 -8.10 -21.25
C HIS A 368 -0.41 -8.52 -20.74
N ILE A 369 -0.82 -8.01 -19.59
CA ILE A 369 -2.09 -8.32 -18.95
C ILE A 369 -2.90 -7.03 -18.86
N THR A 370 -4.08 -7.00 -19.49
CA THR A 370 -5.07 -5.94 -19.30
C THR A 370 -6.26 -6.53 -18.58
N VAL A 371 -6.72 -5.86 -17.52
CA VAL A 371 -7.88 -6.28 -16.73
C VAL A 371 -8.89 -5.15 -16.70
N ALA A 372 -10.16 -5.48 -16.96
CA ALA A 372 -11.30 -4.58 -16.81
C ALA A 372 -12.36 -5.26 -15.95
N VAL A 373 -12.77 -4.62 -14.85
CA VAL A 373 -13.72 -5.18 -13.88
C VAL A 373 -14.94 -4.28 -13.80
N ASP A 374 -16.12 -4.86 -13.99
CA ASP A 374 -17.39 -4.22 -13.64
C ASP A 374 -17.81 -4.65 -12.23
N VAL A 375 -18.26 -3.70 -11.41
CA VAL A 375 -18.72 -3.92 -10.04
C VAL A 375 -20.25 -3.73 -9.97
N GLY A 376 -20.94 -4.71 -9.38
CA GLY A 376 -22.40 -4.68 -9.22
C GLY A 376 -22.88 -3.51 -8.35
N HIS A 377 -23.97 -2.86 -8.77
CA HIS A 377 -24.56 -1.74 -8.02
C HIS A 377 -25.12 -2.18 -6.67
N GLY A 378 -25.01 -1.30 -5.66
CA GLY A 378 -25.58 -1.52 -4.32
C GLY A 378 -24.83 -2.55 -3.48
N MET A 379 -23.70 -3.06 -3.97
CA MET A 379 -22.80 -3.92 -3.21
C MET A 379 -21.87 -3.09 -2.33
N PRO A 380 -21.38 -3.62 -1.21
CA PRO A 380 -20.27 -3.01 -0.48
C PRO A 380 -19.07 -2.84 -1.42
N ALA A 381 -18.31 -1.74 -1.27
CA ALA A 381 -17.06 -1.57 -2.01
C ALA A 381 -16.10 -2.74 -1.69
N PRO A 382 -15.45 -3.35 -2.71
CA PRO A 382 -14.46 -4.40 -2.48
C PRO A 382 -13.21 -3.83 -1.78
N ALA A 383 -12.48 -4.69 -1.09
CA ALA A 383 -11.26 -4.29 -0.38
C ALA A 383 -10.08 -4.03 -1.33
N ARG A 384 -10.11 -4.68 -2.50
CA ARG A 384 -9.12 -4.51 -3.58
C ARG A 384 -9.71 -4.95 -4.92
N ILE A 385 -9.03 -4.60 -6.00
CA ILE A 385 -9.26 -5.13 -7.35
C ILE A 385 -7.88 -5.40 -7.95
N GLY A 386 -7.50 -6.68 -7.95
CA GLY A 386 -6.14 -7.10 -8.30
C GLY A 386 -6.07 -8.53 -8.83
N LEU A 387 -4.84 -9.00 -9.04
CA LEU A 387 -4.50 -10.38 -9.33
C LEU A 387 -3.66 -10.96 -8.20
N SER A 388 -3.83 -12.24 -7.92
CA SER A 388 -3.04 -12.98 -6.94
C SER A 388 -2.57 -14.31 -7.51
N CYS A 389 -1.36 -14.72 -7.17
CA CYS A 389 -0.83 -16.06 -7.40
C CYS A 389 0.28 -16.38 -6.41
N GLN A 390 0.67 -17.64 -6.33
CA GLN A 390 1.84 -18.08 -5.58
C GLN A 390 2.93 -18.50 -6.56
N VAL A 391 4.09 -17.84 -6.50
CA VAL A 391 5.28 -18.20 -7.28
C VAL A 391 6.13 -19.18 -6.47
N ALA A 392 6.74 -20.17 -7.14
CA ALA A 392 7.58 -21.19 -6.51
C ALA A 392 8.95 -20.65 -6.07
N GLU A 393 9.41 -19.56 -6.70
CA GLU A 393 10.70 -18.96 -6.43
C GLU A 393 10.68 -18.20 -5.10
N VAL A 394 11.71 -18.45 -4.28
CA VAL A 394 11.95 -17.74 -3.03
C VAL A 394 13.35 -17.15 -3.13
N THR A 395 13.44 -15.83 -3.09
CA THR A 395 14.71 -15.10 -3.02
C THR A 395 14.68 -14.14 -1.85
N SER A 396 15.85 -13.71 -1.38
CA SER A 396 15.93 -12.83 -0.22
C SER A 396 15.53 -11.41 -0.57
N ASP A 397 15.94 -10.89 -1.73
CA ASP A 397 15.87 -9.45 -1.99
C ASP A 397 14.75 -9.13 -2.96
N VAL A 398 14.02 -8.06 -2.65
CA VAL A 398 12.95 -7.51 -3.48
C VAL A 398 13.34 -6.09 -3.84
N THR A 399 13.36 -5.78 -5.14
CA THR A 399 13.61 -4.43 -5.63
C THR A 399 12.35 -3.87 -6.28
N TRP A 400 12.01 -2.62 -6.03
CA TRP A 400 10.89 -1.97 -6.72
C TRP A 400 11.14 -0.48 -6.95
N LEU A 401 10.50 0.06 -7.98
CA LEU A 401 10.42 1.48 -8.27
C LEU A 401 8.99 1.94 -7.95
N GLY A 402 8.80 2.66 -6.86
CA GLY A 402 7.49 3.05 -6.34
C GLY A 402 7.57 3.73 -4.98
N LEU A 403 6.46 3.78 -4.25
CA LEU A 403 6.44 4.31 -2.88
C LEU A 403 7.06 3.31 -1.90
N GLY A 404 7.89 3.83 -1.00
CA GLY A 404 8.59 3.04 0.02
C GLY A 404 9.43 3.88 0.98
N PRO A 405 10.29 3.24 1.80
CA PRO A 405 10.55 1.79 1.82
C PRO A 405 9.50 0.99 2.61
N HIS A 406 8.83 1.63 3.57
CA HIS A 406 7.89 1.00 4.50
C HIS A 406 6.49 0.80 3.90
N GLU A 407 5.67 0.01 4.59
CA GLU A 407 4.28 -0.29 4.24
C GLU A 407 3.42 0.96 4.16
N ASN A 408 2.75 1.14 3.01
CA ASN A 408 1.92 2.28 2.72
C ASN A 408 0.64 1.86 1.97
N TYR A 409 -0.44 2.60 2.25
CA TYR A 409 -1.78 2.37 1.71
C TYR A 409 -2.34 3.67 1.12
N PRO A 410 -3.41 3.64 0.30
CA PRO A 410 -3.90 4.83 -0.41
C PRO A 410 -4.21 6.04 0.47
N ASP A 411 -4.68 5.79 1.70
CA ASP A 411 -4.97 6.80 2.72
C ASP A 411 -3.88 6.94 3.80
N ARG A 412 -2.75 6.25 3.65
CA ARG A 412 -1.58 6.30 4.56
C ARG A 412 -0.28 6.14 3.77
N GLN A 413 0.11 7.20 3.09
CA GLN A 413 1.27 7.21 2.19
C GLN A 413 2.02 8.55 2.17
N LEU A 414 1.71 9.49 3.07
CA LEU A 414 2.37 10.79 3.14
C LEU A 414 3.88 10.66 3.44
N ALA A 415 4.25 9.70 4.28
CA ALA A 415 5.64 9.44 4.68
C ALA A 415 6.45 8.71 3.62
N ALA A 416 5.79 7.93 2.76
CA ALA A 416 6.45 7.14 1.73
C ALA A 416 7.01 8.05 0.63
N GLN A 417 8.20 7.74 0.14
CA GLN A 417 8.82 8.46 -0.96
C GLN A 417 8.84 7.60 -2.22
N TYR A 418 8.63 8.24 -3.36
CA TYR A 418 8.78 7.57 -4.64
C TYR A 418 10.27 7.41 -4.96
N GLY A 419 10.71 6.19 -5.23
CA GLY A 419 12.12 5.91 -5.50
C GLY A 419 12.36 4.45 -5.82
N ARG A 420 13.63 4.09 -6.01
CA ARG A 420 14.05 2.70 -6.09
C ARG A 420 14.44 2.21 -4.72
N TRP A 421 13.79 1.13 -4.30
CA TRP A 421 13.98 0.51 -2.99
C TRP A 421 14.39 -0.93 -3.19
N THR A 422 15.26 -1.42 -2.30
CA THR A 422 15.62 -2.83 -2.20
C THR A 422 15.56 -3.22 -0.74
N LEU A 423 14.76 -4.21 -0.39
CA LEU A 423 14.64 -4.76 0.96
C LEU A 423 14.62 -6.28 0.93
N PRO A 424 15.01 -6.95 2.04
CA PRO A 424 14.73 -8.35 2.22
C PRO A 424 13.22 -8.64 2.18
N LEU A 425 12.80 -9.78 1.64
CA LEU A 425 11.42 -10.27 1.58
C LEU A 425 10.78 -10.31 2.97
N SER A 426 11.56 -10.61 4.00
CA SER A 426 11.11 -10.60 5.40
C SER A 426 10.68 -9.22 5.88
N GLU A 427 11.22 -8.14 5.31
CA GLU A 427 10.85 -6.75 5.64
C GLU A 427 9.64 -6.24 4.84
N LEU A 428 9.14 -7.04 3.89
CA LEU A 428 7.87 -6.76 3.21
C LEU A 428 6.66 -7.26 4.00
N HIS A 429 6.85 -8.10 5.02
CA HIS A 429 5.79 -8.54 5.94
C HIS A 429 5.84 -7.71 7.24
N THR A 430 4.73 -7.08 7.60
CA THR A 430 4.60 -6.40 8.90
C THR A 430 4.01 -7.38 9.92
N PRO A 431 4.73 -7.72 11.00
CA PRO A 431 4.33 -8.77 11.94
C PRO A 431 3.32 -8.27 12.98
N TYR A 432 2.19 -7.71 12.55
CA TYR A 432 1.11 -7.31 13.47
C TYR A 432 0.69 -8.50 14.35
N ILE A 433 0.58 -8.28 15.66
CA ILE A 433 0.35 -9.35 16.65
C ILE A 433 -0.91 -10.16 16.31
N PHE A 434 -1.99 -9.46 15.97
CA PHE A 434 -3.18 -10.01 15.33
C PHE A 434 -3.00 -9.92 13.81
N PRO A 435 -2.82 -11.04 13.09
CA PRO A 435 -2.54 -11.03 11.66
C PRO A 435 -3.69 -10.45 10.82
N SER A 436 -3.32 -9.62 9.84
CA SER A 436 -4.24 -9.05 8.85
C SER A 436 -3.53 -8.85 7.52
N GLU A 437 -4.22 -8.28 6.53
CA GLU A 437 -3.56 -7.72 5.34
C GLU A 437 -2.48 -6.73 5.76
N ASN A 438 -1.29 -6.87 5.17
CA ASN A 438 -0.11 -6.08 5.49
C ASN A 438 0.88 -6.09 4.30
N GLY A 439 1.90 -5.26 4.37
CA GLY A 439 3.00 -5.26 3.42
C GLY A 439 2.78 -4.49 2.11
N LEU A 440 1.63 -3.84 1.94
CA LEU A 440 1.32 -3.13 0.68
C LEU A 440 2.34 -2.02 0.39
N ARG A 441 2.69 -1.88 -0.89
CA ARG A 441 3.46 -0.75 -1.46
C ARG A 441 2.68 -0.15 -2.62
N CYS A 442 2.31 1.12 -2.51
CA CYS A 442 1.49 1.81 -3.51
C CYS A 442 2.31 2.41 -4.66
N HIS A 443 1.60 2.80 -5.72
CA HIS A 443 2.13 3.49 -6.91
C HIS A 443 3.44 2.94 -7.47
N THR A 444 3.52 1.62 -7.60
CA THR A 444 4.69 0.91 -8.11
C THR A 444 4.64 0.84 -9.64
N ARG A 445 5.78 1.18 -10.25
CA ARG A 445 6.01 1.12 -11.70
C ARG A 445 6.77 -0.11 -12.13
N GLN A 446 7.71 -0.56 -11.30
CA GLN A 446 8.52 -1.75 -11.54
C GLN A 446 8.65 -2.53 -10.24
N LEU A 447 8.50 -3.84 -10.31
CA LEU A 447 8.78 -4.79 -9.22
C LEU A 447 9.68 -5.89 -9.77
N GLU A 448 10.76 -6.17 -9.07
CA GLU A 448 11.74 -7.20 -9.37
C GLU A 448 11.82 -8.16 -8.17
N PHE A 449 11.54 -9.44 -8.42
CA PHE A 449 11.64 -10.49 -7.40
C PHE A 449 12.22 -11.76 -8.01
N GLY A 450 13.47 -12.06 -7.64
CA GLY A 450 14.24 -13.13 -8.28
C GLY A 450 14.33 -12.90 -9.79
N ARG A 451 13.91 -13.86 -10.60
CA ARG A 451 13.83 -13.69 -12.07
C ARG A 451 12.69 -12.80 -12.55
N TRP A 452 11.67 -12.57 -11.73
CA TRP A 452 10.42 -12.01 -12.20
C TRP A 452 10.45 -10.50 -12.19
N GLN A 453 9.95 -9.90 -13.26
CA GLN A 453 9.71 -8.47 -13.37
C GLN A 453 8.25 -8.19 -13.69
N TRP A 454 7.66 -7.25 -12.96
CA TRP A 454 6.35 -6.67 -13.26
C TRP A 454 6.51 -5.19 -13.53
N GLN A 455 5.92 -4.70 -14.61
CA GLN A 455 5.94 -3.28 -14.98
C GLN A 455 4.51 -2.77 -15.21
N GLY A 456 4.18 -1.57 -14.72
CA GLY A 456 2.82 -1.04 -14.85
C GLY A 456 2.55 0.18 -13.99
N ASN A 457 1.32 0.30 -13.48
CA ASN A 457 0.97 1.18 -12.37
C ASN A 457 0.06 0.38 -11.44
N PHE A 458 0.60 -0.09 -10.34
CA PHE A 458 -0.09 -1.00 -9.44
C PHE A 458 0.34 -0.79 -8.00
N HIS A 459 -0.39 -1.39 -7.07
CA HIS A 459 0.05 -1.65 -5.72
C HIS A 459 0.46 -3.11 -5.63
N PHE A 460 1.42 -3.43 -4.76
CA PHE A 460 1.79 -4.83 -4.56
C PHE A 460 2.00 -5.20 -3.11
N GLY A 461 1.82 -6.48 -2.80
CA GLY A 461 2.23 -7.10 -1.56
C GLY A 461 2.87 -8.46 -1.84
N LEU A 462 4.00 -8.74 -1.20
CA LEU A 462 4.68 -10.03 -1.24
C LEU A 462 4.73 -10.63 0.17
N SER A 463 4.33 -11.90 0.32
CA SER A 463 4.36 -12.56 1.63
C SER A 463 4.58 -14.06 1.54
N ARG A 464 5.14 -14.63 2.61
CA ARG A 464 5.19 -16.09 2.82
C ARG A 464 3.90 -16.67 3.40
N PHE A 465 2.90 -15.83 3.68
CA PHE A 465 1.63 -16.23 4.27
C PHE A 465 0.49 -15.88 3.31
N SER A 466 -0.42 -16.82 3.05
CA SER A 466 -1.59 -16.55 2.23
C SER A 466 -2.55 -15.59 2.93
N GLN A 467 -3.36 -14.88 2.15
CA GLN A 467 -4.47 -14.09 2.70
C GLN A 467 -5.41 -14.96 3.56
N LYS A 468 -5.62 -16.22 3.16
CA LYS A 468 -6.42 -17.17 3.93
C LYS A 468 -5.78 -17.44 5.30
N GLN A 469 -4.48 -17.73 5.34
CA GLN A 469 -3.77 -17.98 6.59
C GLN A 469 -3.79 -16.75 7.52
N LEU A 470 -3.58 -15.55 6.97
CA LEU A 470 -3.68 -14.30 7.72
C LEU A 470 -5.08 -14.10 8.31
N MET A 471 -6.14 -14.43 7.56
CA MET A 471 -7.53 -14.31 8.03
C MET A 471 -7.92 -15.35 9.09
N GLU A 472 -7.35 -16.56 9.03
CA GLU A 472 -7.71 -17.69 9.91
C GLU A 472 -6.85 -17.76 11.18
N THR A 473 -5.73 -17.03 11.22
CA THR A 473 -4.77 -17.08 12.33
C THR A 473 -4.95 -15.90 13.27
N SER A 474 -5.10 -16.17 14.56
CA SER A 474 -5.32 -15.11 15.57
C SER A 474 -4.04 -14.49 16.12
N HIS A 475 -2.89 -15.16 15.99
CA HIS A 475 -1.61 -14.70 16.52
C HIS A 475 -0.49 -14.88 15.51
N GLN A 476 0.34 -13.85 15.33
CA GLN A 476 1.47 -13.86 14.41
C GLN A 476 2.42 -15.06 14.59
N HIS A 477 2.73 -15.47 15.84
CA HIS A 477 3.63 -16.60 16.10
C HIS A 477 3.09 -17.96 15.61
N ARG A 478 1.79 -18.06 15.29
CA ARG A 478 1.17 -19.28 14.77
C ARG A 478 1.17 -19.35 13.24
N LEU A 479 1.56 -18.28 12.58
CA LEU A 479 1.77 -18.31 11.14
C LEU A 479 2.95 -19.23 10.82
N HIS A 480 2.79 -20.00 9.75
CA HIS A 480 3.81 -20.85 9.18
C HIS A 480 4.06 -20.43 7.75
N GLU A 481 5.32 -20.26 7.38
CA GLU A 481 5.69 -19.93 6.02
C GLU A 481 5.20 -21.02 5.06
N GLU A 482 4.43 -20.61 4.06
CA GLU A 482 3.97 -21.50 3.00
C GLU A 482 5.08 -21.71 1.96
N GLN A 483 4.91 -22.72 1.11
CA GLN A 483 5.82 -22.96 0.00
C GLN A 483 5.77 -21.78 -1.00
N GLY A 484 6.92 -21.30 -1.46
CA GLY A 484 6.95 -20.19 -2.42
C GLY A 484 6.52 -18.85 -1.82
N VAL A 485 6.13 -17.88 -2.65
CA VAL A 485 5.75 -16.53 -2.25
C VAL A 485 4.41 -16.15 -2.86
N TRP A 486 3.51 -15.63 -2.03
CA TRP A 486 2.27 -15.01 -2.49
C TRP A 486 2.55 -13.64 -3.07
N VAL A 487 2.14 -13.44 -4.31
CA VAL A 487 2.25 -12.19 -5.06
C VAL A 487 0.86 -11.64 -5.26
N ASN A 488 0.56 -10.49 -4.65
CA ASN A 488 -0.66 -9.74 -4.90
C ASN A 488 -0.31 -8.47 -5.69
N ILE A 489 -0.91 -8.29 -6.87
CA ILE A 489 -0.76 -7.09 -7.70
C ILE A 489 -2.13 -6.44 -7.87
N ASP A 490 -2.34 -5.32 -7.21
CA ASP A 490 -3.63 -4.63 -7.19
C ASP A 490 -3.59 -3.43 -8.12
N GLY A 491 -4.56 -3.33 -9.03
CA GLY A 491 -4.79 -2.08 -9.77
C GLY A 491 -5.36 -1.01 -8.84
N PHE A 492 -6.19 -1.42 -7.88
CA PHE A 492 -6.86 -0.56 -6.92
C PHE A 492 -6.96 -1.27 -5.57
N HIS A 493 -6.75 -0.52 -4.48
CA HIS A 493 -6.88 -1.03 -3.11
C HIS A 493 -7.68 -0.03 -2.28
N MET A 494 -8.51 -0.52 -1.36
CA MET A 494 -9.26 0.33 -0.43
C MET A 494 -8.33 0.87 0.66
N GLY A 495 -8.62 2.05 1.20
CA GLY A 495 -7.92 2.60 2.36
C GLY A 495 -7.97 1.69 3.61
N VAL A 496 -7.13 1.99 4.60
CA VAL A 496 -7.08 1.27 5.88
C VAL A 496 -7.97 1.89 6.95
N GLY A 497 -8.28 3.19 6.85
CA GLY A 497 -9.06 3.90 7.87
C GLY A 497 -8.29 4.06 9.18
N GLY A 498 -9.00 4.45 10.25
CA GLY A 498 -8.37 4.66 11.56
C GLY A 498 -8.82 5.88 12.34
N ASP A 499 -9.82 6.65 11.86
CA ASP A 499 -10.48 7.67 12.70
C ASP A 499 -10.94 7.07 14.04
N ASP A 500 -11.44 5.84 13.97
CA ASP A 500 -11.76 4.91 15.06
C ASP A 500 -11.72 3.47 14.49
N SER A 501 -11.65 2.46 15.37
CA SER A 501 -11.65 1.04 15.00
C SER A 501 -12.89 0.27 15.49
N TRP A 502 -14.02 0.95 15.71
CA TRP A 502 -15.30 0.31 16.08
C TRP A 502 -16.45 0.67 15.14
N SER A 503 -16.18 1.50 14.14
CA SER A 503 -17.12 1.83 13.07
C SER A 503 -16.37 2.08 11.75
N PRO A 504 -17.03 1.96 10.60
CA PRO A 504 -16.40 2.26 9.31
C PRO A 504 -15.77 3.64 9.28
N SER A 505 -14.44 3.68 9.13
CA SER A 505 -13.62 4.89 9.23
C SER A 505 -12.79 5.17 7.98
N VAL A 506 -12.93 4.37 6.91
CA VAL A 506 -12.34 4.69 5.60
C VAL A 506 -13.14 5.82 4.96
N SER A 507 -12.46 6.92 4.58
CA SER A 507 -13.09 8.04 3.87
C SER A 507 -13.68 7.56 2.54
N PRO A 508 -14.83 8.12 2.10
CA PRO A 508 -15.39 7.84 0.77
C PRO A 508 -14.38 7.98 -0.38
N ASP A 509 -13.42 8.89 -0.28
CA ASP A 509 -12.38 9.13 -1.30
C ASP A 509 -11.46 7.92 -1.52
N PHE A 510 -11.41 6.99 -0.56
CA PHE A 510 -10.56 5.80 -0.59
C PHE A 510 -11.37 4.49 -0.61
N LEU A 511 -12.68 4.59 -0.91
CA LEU A 511 -13.51 3.44 -1.21
C LEU A 511 -13.48 3.13 -2.70
N LEU A 512 -13.53 1.84 -3.03
CA LEU A 512 -13.67 1.39 -4.41
C LEU A 512 -15.15 1.47 -4.85
N SER A 513 -15.66 2.69 -5.05
CA SER A 513 -17.07 2.98 -5.34
C SER A 513 -17.42 3.15 -6.83
N ASP A 514 -16.45 3.15 -7.73
CA ASP A 514 -16.71 3.21 -9.16
C ASP A 514 -17.32 1.90 -9.67
N THR A 515 -18.04 1.97 -10.78
CA THR A 515 -18.69 0.79 -11.36
C THR A 515 -17.80 0.05 -12.35
N HIS A 516 -16.70 0.68 -12.79
CA HIS A 516 -15.78 0.13 -13.78
C HIS A 516 -14.34 0.48 -13.42
N TYR A 517 -13.49 -0.54 -13.37
CA TYR A 517 -12.07 -0.43 -13.06
C TYR A 517 -11.24 -1.02 -14.19
N ARG A 518 -10.15 -0.35 -14.54
CA ARG A 518 -9.22 -0.87 -15.55
C ARG A 518 -7.77 -0.62 -15.15
N TYR A 519 -6.95 -1.64 -15.29
CA TYR A 519 -5.51 -1.56 -15.11
C TYR A 519 -4.79 -2.51 -16.07
N SER A 520 -3.49 -2.31 -16.21
CA SER A 520 -2.65 -3.16 -17.04
C SER A 520 -1.26 -3.26 -16.46
N LEU A 521 -0.63 -4.41 -16.68
CA LEU A 521 0.75 -4.68 -16.30
C LEU A 521 1.43 -5.56 -17.34
N VAL A 522 2.75 -5.57 -17.34
CA VAL A 522 3.57 -6.47 -18.13
C VAL A 522 4.36 -7.33 -17.16
N TRP A 523 4.26 -8.65 -17.29
CA TRP A 523 4.98 -9.62 -16.49
C TRP A 523 5.94 -10.40 -17.38
N PHE A 524 7.21 -10.48 -16.99
CA PHE A 524 8.23 -11.23 -17.73
C PHE A 524 9.30 -11.76 -16.80
N ALA A 525 10.08 -12.73 -17.29
CA ALA A 525 11.27 -13.21 -16.61
C ALA A 525 12.52 -12.58 -17.24
N ASP A 526 13.44 -12.10 -16.40
CA ASP A 526 14.77 -11.73 -16.86
C ASP A 526 15.50 -12.96 -17.38
N ARG A 527 16.20 -12.80 -18.50
CA ARG A 527 17.09 -13.86 -18.96
C ARG A 527 18.24 -13.98 -17.96
N PRO A 528 18.61 -15.18 -17.50
CA PRO A 528 19.88 -15.32 -16.83
C PRO A 528 20.95 -14.74 -17.75
N ALA A 529 21.75 -13.80 -17.25
CA ALA A 529 22.88 -13.27 -18.01
C ALA A 529 23.66 -14.48 -18.54
N SER A 530 23.77 -14.59 -19.87
CA SER A 530 24.62 -15.60 -20.47
C SER A 530 26.00 -15.37 -19.90
N VAL A 531 26.44 -16.28 -19.03
CA VAL A 531 27.82 -16.32 -18.54
C VAL A 531 28.66 -16.56 -19.79
N GLY A 532 29.22 -15.48 -20.32
CA GLY A 532 30.12 -15.49 -21.46
C GLY A 532 31.49 -16.01 -21.09
#